data_AF-A0A1E7HHQ0-F1
#
_entry.id   AF-A0A1E7HHQ0-F1
#
_cell.length_a   1.000
_cell.length_b   1.000
_cell.length_c   1.000
_cell.angle_alpha   90.00
_cell.angle_beta   90.00
_cell.angle_gamma   90.00
#
_symmetry.space_group_name_H-M   'P 1'
#
loop_
_entity.id
_entity.type
_entity.pdbx_description
1 polymer ?
#
loop_
_entity_poly.entity_id
_entity_poly.type
_entity_poly.pdbx_seq_one_letter_code
_entity_poly.pdbx_strand_id
1 'polypeptide(L)' 'MEDYIFIRNLRKHGKIYILDEAALTSARRWQNMGVIRTTLINQLIVVGYNCGIKPATLTCWYQRLKGI' A
#
# COMPACT_ATOMS: atom_id res chain seq x y z
N MET A 1 -0.57 3.69 6.39
CA MET A 1 -0.87 2.25 6.54
C MET A 1 -2.21 2.01 7.22
N GLU A 2 -2.99 3.06 7.53
CA GLU A 2 -4.29 2.93 8.19
C GLU A 2 -5.24 2.02 7.42
N ASP A 3 -5.36 2.20 6.09
CA ASP A 3 -6.22 1.40 5.22
C ASP A 3 -5.89 -0.10 5.27
N TYR A 4 -4.59 -0.43 5.26
CA TYR A 4 -4.13 -1.82 5.32
C TYR A 4 -4.50 -2.48 6.66
N ILE A 5 -4.31 -1.75 7.77
CA ILE A 5 -4.65 -2.23 9.11
C ILE A 5 -6.17 -2.39 9.24
N PHE A 6 -6.93 -1.45 8.70
CA PHE A 6 -8.38 -1.49 8.68
C PHE A 6 -8.91 -2.72 7.93
N ILE A 7 -8.44 -2.96 6.70
CA ILE A 7 -8.78 -4.15 5.91
C ILE A 7 -8.35 -5.44 6.63
N ARG A 8 -7.16 -5.47 7.24
CA ARG A 8 -6.68 -6.63 8.00
C ARG A 8 -7.58 -6.96 9.20
N ASN A 9 -8.06 -5.95 9.91
CA ASN A 9 -8.99 -6.13 11.02
C ASN A 9 -10.40 -6.53 10.54
N LEU A 10 -10.86 -5.98 9.42
CA LEU A 10 -12.13 -6.39 8.81
C LEU A 10 -12.10 -7.84 8.33
N ARG A 11 -10.95 -8.33 7.85
CA ARG A 11 -10.78 -9.74 7.47
C ARG A 11 -10.99 -10.71 8.64
N LYS A 12 -10.88 -10.23 9.90
CA LYS A 12 -11.22 -11.03 11.09
C LYS A 12 -12.72 -11.12 11.34
N HIS A 13 -13.51 -10.18 10.79
CA HIS A 13 -14.95 -10.08 10.99
C HIS A 13 -15.78 -10.69 9.85
N GLY A 14 -15.15 -11.09 8.73
CA GLY A 14 -15.85 -11.71 7.61
C GLY A 14 -14.98 -11.92 6.37
N LYS A 15 -15.58 -12.46 5.30
CA LYS A 15 -14.93 -12.61 3.99
C LYS A 15 -15.01 -11.29 3.21
N ILE A 16 -13.86 -10.84 2.73
CA ILE A 16 -13.74 -9.69 1.83
C ILE A 16 -13.76 -10.22 0.40
N TYR A 17 -14.69 -9.74 -0.42
CA TYR A 17 -14.76 -10.06 -1.86
C TYR A 17 -14.15 -8.92 -2.68
N ILE A 18 -13.34 -9.27 -3.67
CA ILE A 18 -12.79 -8.33 -4.65
C ILE A 18 -13.68 -8.41 -5.88
N LEU A 19 -14.28 -7.28 -6.28
CA LEU A 19 -15.04 -7.20 -7.52
C LEU A 19 -14.09 -7.19 -8.71
N ASP A 20 -14.51 -7.80 -9.82
CA ASP A 20 -13.77 -7.81 -11.09
C ASP A 20 -13.75 -6.42 -11.76
N GLU A 21 -14.62 -5.51 -11.32
CA GLU A 21 -14.76 -4.18 -11.89
C GLU A 21 -13.60 -3.25 -11.52
N ALA A 22 -13.10 -2.52 -12.51
CA ALA A 22 -12.01 -1.57 -12.32
C ALA A 22 -12.52 -0.26 -11.70
N ALA A 23 -11.98 0.12 -10.54
CA ALA A 23 -12.25 1.42 -9.96
C ALA A 23 -11.52 2.53 -10.73
N LEU A 24 -12.27 3.39 -11.43
CA LEU A 24 -11.74 4.60 -12.06
C LEU A 24 -11.31 5.59 -10.97
N THR A 25 -10.00 5.75 -10.81
CA THR A 25 -9.42 6.70 -9.85
C THR A 25 -8.50 7.68 -10.56
N SER A 26 -8.32 8.87 -9.96
CA SER A 26 -7.47 9.91 -10.53
C SER A 26 -6.01 9.44 -10.66
N ALA A 27 -5.46 9.50 -11.88
CA ALA A 27 -4.09 9.10 -12.18
C ALA A 27 -3.02 10.09 -11.67
N ARG A 28 -3.39 11.17 -10.96
CA ARG A 28 -2.48 12.28 -10.59
C ARG A 28 -1.21 11.81 -9.86
N ARG A 29 -1.35 10.87 -8.92
CA ARG A 29 -0.20 10.29 -8.18
C ARG A 29 0.68 9.40 -9.06
N TRP A 30 0.06 8.67 -9.99
CA TRP A 30 0.73 7.77 -10.93
C TRP A 30 1.51 8.55 -11.99
N GLN A 31 0.98 9.71 -12.43
CA GLN A 31 1.66 10.60 -13.37
C GLN A 31 2.91 11.26 -12.76
N ASN A 32 2.85 11.72 -11.51
CA ASN A 32 4.00 12.38 -10.87
C ASN A 32 5.16 11.45 -10.51
N MET A 33 4.89 10.18 -10.23
CA MET A 33 5.89 9.28 -9.63
C MET A 33 6.15 8.01 -10.47
N GLY A 34 5.37 7.81 -11.52
CA GLY A 34 5.41 6.61 -12.35
C GLY A 34 4.61 5.47 -11.74
N VAL A 35 3.89 4.74 -12.61
CA VAL A 35 3.02 3.63 -12.23
C VAL A 35 3.81 2.51 -11.57
N ILE A 36 4.85 2.05 -12.26
CA ILE A 36 5.67 0.91 -11.83
C ILE A 36 6.38 1.22 -10.50
N ARG A 37 6.98 2.40 -10.38
CA ARG A 37 7.70 2.82 -9.16
C ARG A 37 6.76 2.89 -7.96
N THR A 38 5.58 3.48 -8.12
CA THR A 38 4.60 3.57 -7.04
C THR A 38 4.10 2.19 -6.60
N THR A 39 3.85 1.28 -7.57
CA THR A 39 3.44 -0.09 -7.28
C THR A 39 4.54 -0.85 -6.53
N LEU A 40 5.79 -0.79 -6.99
CA LEU A 40 6.91 -1.49 -6.34
C LEU A 40 7.14 -1.01 -4.90
N ILE A 41 7.11 0.31 -4.67
CA ILE A 41 7.26 0.87 -3.32
C ILE A 41 6.11 0.40 -2.43
N ASN A 42 4.86 0.50 -2.90
CA ASN A 42 3.70 0.04 -2.13
C ASN A 42 3.80 -1.46 -1.80
N GLN A 43 4.23 -2.29 -2.75
CA GLN A 43 4.41 -3.73 -2.54
C GLN A 43 5.51 -4.02 -1.51
N LEU A 44 6.66 -3.34 -1.58
CA LEU A 44 7.74 -3.48 -0.60
C LEU A 44 7.27 -3.12 0.82
N ILE A 45 6.48 -2.05 0.96
CA ILE A 45 5.92 -1.63 2.26
C ILE A 45 5.00 -2.73 2.82
N VAL A 46 4.10 -3.27 1.99
CA VAL A 46 3.14 -4.31 2.39
C VAL A 46 3.86 -5.60 2.77
N VAL A 47 4.82 -6.05 1.95
CA VAL A 47 5.64 -7.25 2.22
C VAL A 47 6.43 -7.07 3.51
N GLY A 48 7.11 -5.92 3.68
CA GLY A 48 7.84 -5.61 4.89
C GLY A 48 6.96 -5.62 6.14
N TYR A 49 5.76 -5.05 6.06
CA TYR A 49 4.79 -5.10 7.16
C TYR A 49 4.35 -6.54 7.47
N ASN A 50 4.11 -7.36 6.43
CA ASN A 50 3.74 -8.76 6.60
C ASN A 50 4.88 -9.62 7.17
N CYS A 51 6.14 -9.25 6.92
CA CYS A 51 7.32 -9.83 7.55
C CYS A 51 7.53 -9.41 9.02
N GLY A 52 6.64 -8.57 9.58
CA GLY A 52 6.72 -8.13 10.97
C GLY A 52 7.63 -6.91 11.18
N ILE A 53 8.04 -6.22 10.12
CA ILE A 53 8.81 -4.97 10.23
C ILE A 53 7.92 -3.89 10.87
N LYS A 54 8.48 -3.17 11.85
CA LYS A 54 7.76 -2.10 12.54
C LYS A 54 7.33 -0.99 11.56
N PRO A 55 6.11 -0.43 11.71
CA PRO A 55 5.61 0.66 10.85
C PRO A 55 6.55 1.86 10.74
N ALA A 56 7.23 2.21 11.84
CA ALA A 56 8.17 3.32 11.87
C ALA A 56 9.33 3.15 10.86
N THR A 57 9.86 1.92 10.74
CA THR A 57 10.93 1.59 9.79
C THR A 57 10.42 1.64 8.36
N LEU A 58 9.20 1.15 8.11
CA LEU A 58 8.57 1.20 6.78
C LEU A 58 8.29 2.63 6.34
N THR A 59 7.89 3.52 7.25
CA THR A 59 7.73 4.95 6.95
C THR A 59 9.05 5.58 6.52
N CYS A 60 10.16 5.26 7.20
CA CYS A 60 11.49 5.73 6.82
C CYS A 60 11.89 5.22 5.42
N TRP A 61 11.65 3.94 5.12
CA TRP A 61 11.88 3.37 3.79
C TRP A 61 11.01 4.03 2.73
N TYR A 62 9.74 4.29 3.04
CA TYR A 62 8.82 4.97 2.15
C TYR A 62 9.32 6.37 1.79
N GLN A 63 9.72 7.17 2.79
CA GLN A 63 10.23 8.52 2.57
C GLN A 63 11.49 8.49 1.69
N ARG A 64 12.44 7.61 2.01
CA ARG A 64 13.69 7.45 1.26
C ARG A 64 13.46 7.00 -0.19
N LEU A 65 12.53 6.06 -0.42
CA LEU A 65 12.20 5.54 -1.75
C LEU A 65 11.38 6.54 -2.59
N LYS A 66 10.54 7.34 -1.93
CA LYS A 66 9.77 8.42 -2.52
C LYS A 66 10.66 9.62 -2.91
N GLY A 67 11.84 9.74 -2.31
CA GLY A 67 12.83 10.77 -2.63
C GLY A 67 12.45 12.16 -2.14
N ILE A 68 11.85 12.23 -0.94
CA ILE A 68 11.62 13.48 -0.20
C ILE A 68 12.78 13.66 0.78
#